data_AF-A0A2D7UGM5-F1
#
_entry.id   AF-A0A2D7UGM5-F1
#
_cell.length_a   1.000
_cell.length_b   1.000
_cell.length_c   1.000
_cell.angle_alpha   90.00
_cell.angle_beta   90.00
_cell.angle_gamma   90.00
#
_symmetry.space_group_name_H-M   'P 1'
#
loop_
_entity.id
_entity.type
_entity.pdbx_description
1 polymer ?
#
loop_
_entity_poly.entity_id
_entity_poly.type
_entity_poly.pdbx_seq_one_letter_code
_entity_poly.pdbx_strand_id
1 'polypeptide(L)'
;MKKILLVEGNLREENQSFTDGGIKTHTESLKDSISFFTNKLELDVVNPSSDKNLSEVTEDLTKYDGMIWGGSSLNIYNDTVEIRRQLDFMRECQKKIKNIL
;
A
#
# COMPACT_ATOMS: atom_id res chain seq x y z
N MET A 1 -4.89 -19.35 -4.24
CA MET A 1 -3.81 -18.48 -4.75
C MET A 1 -3.35 -17.65 -3.57
N LYS A 2 -2.05 -17.36 -3.40
CA LYS A 2 -1.65 -16.50 -2.27
C LYS A 2 -2.05 -15.06 -2.57
N LYS A 3 -2.48 -14.33 -1.55
CA LYS A 3 -2.96 -12.95 -1.68
C LYS A 3 -2.06 -11.99 -0.94
N ILE A 4 -1.61 -10.94 -1.63
CA ILE A 4 -0.70 -9.93 -1.09
C ILE A 4 -1.40 -8.57 -1.14
N LEU A 5 -1.32 -7.84 -0.03
CA LEU A 5 -1.75 -6.44 0.04
C LEU A 5 -0.55 -5.54 -0.32
N LEU A 6 -0.69 -4.72 -1.36
CA LEU A 6 0.27 -3.66 -1.67
C LEU A 6 -0.24 -2.35 -1.08
N VAL A 7 0.62 -1.65 -0.35
CA VAL A 7 0.27 -0.37 0.28
C VAL A 7 1.02 0.76 -0.43
N GLU A 8 0.27 1.68 -1.01
CA GLU A 8 0.78 2.91 -1.60
C GLU A 8 0.93 3.98 -0.51
N GLY A 9 2.17 4.46 -0.31
CA GLY A 9 2.50 5.44 0.72
C GLY A 9 2.41 6.89 0.26
N ASN A 10 2.41 7.15 -1.05
CA ASN A 10 2.28 8.50 -1.58
C ASN A 10 0.84 8.98 -1.64
N LEU A 11 0.69 10.30 -1.53
CA LEU A 11 -0.52 11.00 -1.92
C LEU A 11 -0.88 10.69 -3.38
N ARG A 12 -2.18 10.61 -3.66
CA ARG A 12 -2.68 10.36 -5.02
C ARG A 12 -2.28 11.49 -5.97
N GLU A 13 -2.22 12.71 -5.47
CA GLU A 13 -1.75 13.89 -6.20
C GLU A 13 -0.26 13.75 -6.59
N GLU A 14 0.58 13.26 -5.67
CA GLU A 14 2.00 13.00 -5.94
C GLU A 14 2.15 11.91 -7.02
N ASN A 15 1.38 10.84 -6.90
CA ASN A 15 1.36 9.78 -7.90
C ASN A 15 0.89 10.26 -9.28
N GLN A 16 -0.10 11.15 -9.33
CA GLN A 16 -0.54 11.77 -10.58
C GLN A 16 0.60 12.55 -11.24
N SER A 17 1.42 13.26 -10.45
CA SER A 17 2.58 13.99 -10.97
C SER A 17 3.61 13.06 -11.65
N PHE A 18 3.83 11.85 -11.11
CA PHE A 18 4.67 10.84 -11.75
C PHE A 18 4.05 10.38 -13.06
N THR A 19 2.76 10.05 -13.05
CA THR A 19 2.05 9.61 -14.25
C THR A 19 2.09 10.66 -15.36
N ASP A 20 1.87 11.94 -15.02
CA ASP A 20 1.93 13.07 -15.95
C ASP A 20 3.35 13.26 -16.52
N GLY A 21 4.38 12.94 -15.73
CA GLY A 21 5.78 12.89 -16.15
C GLY A 21 6.17 11.66 -16.96
N GLY A 22 5.24 10.74 -17.24
CA GLY A 22 5.51 9.47 -17.92
C GLY A 22 6.22 8.42 -17.06
N ILE A 23 6.18 8.58 -15.74
CA ILE A 23 6.81 7.69 -14.75
C ILE A 23 5.70 6.86 -14.08
N LYS A 24 5.96 5.56 -13.91
CA LYS A 24 5.06 4.68 -13.15
C LYS A 24 5.13 5.00 -11.66
N THR A 25 4.01 4.90 -10.97
CA THR A 25 4.00 4.94 -9.51
C THR A 25 4.84 3.79 -8.93
N HIS A 26 5.24 3.91 -7.67
CA HIS A 26 6.00 2.87 -7.00
C HIS A 26 5.21 1.54 -6.96
N THR A 27 3.90 1.62 -6.64
CA THR A 27 3.04 0.43 -6.61
C THR A 27 2.86 -0.23 -7.98
N GLU A 28 2.75 0.54 -9.06
CA GLU A 28 2.70 -0.01 -10.43
C GLU A 28 4.00 -0.71 -10.81
N SER A 29 5.14 -0.07 -10.55
CA SER A 29 6.46 -0.66 -10.81
C SER A 29 6.67 -1.95 -10.02
N LEU A 30 6.16 -2.01 -8.79
CA LEU A 30 6.18 -3.21 -7.95
C LEU A 30 5.28 -4.32 -8.52
N LYS A 31 4.07 -4.00 -8.99
CA LYS A 31 3.19 -4.98 -9.65
C LYS A 31 3.84 -5.59 -10.89
N ASP A 32 4.50 -4.78 -11.71
CA ASP A 32 5.22 -5.26 -12.89
C ASP A 32 6.36 -6.20 -12.50
N SER A 33 7.12 -5.81 -11.48
CA SER A 33 8.22 -6.63 -10.95
C SER A 33 7.71 -7.97 -10.43
N ILE A 34 6.63 -7.97 -9.64
CA ILE A 34 6.02 -9.22 -9.15
C ILE A 34 5.53 -10.09 -10.30
N SER A 35 4.81 -9.50 -11.26
CA SER A 35 4.24 -10.22 -12.42
C SER A 35 5.32 -10.81 -13.33
N PHE A 36 6.48 -10.15 -13.42
CA PHE A 36 7.64 -10.70 -14.12
C PHE A 36 8.14 -12.01 -13.48
N PHE A 37 8.12 -12.11 -12.15
CA PHE A 37 8.55 -13.32 -11.45
C PHE A 37 7.43 -14.38 -11.32
N THR A 38 6.18 -13.96 -11.14
CA THR A 38 5.06 -14.88 -10.92
C THR A 38 3.69 -14.24 -11.18
N ASN A 39 2.81 -15.03 -11.82
CA ASN A 39 1.39 -14.70 -11.99
C ASN A 39 0.50 -15.51 -11.02
N LYS A 40 1.08 -16.15 -10.00
CA LYS A 40 0.37 -16.99 -9.01
C LYS A 40 0.01 -16.24 -7.72
N LEU A 41 0.03 -14.92 -7.77
CA LEU A 41 -0.32 -14.05 -6.65
C LEU A 41 -1.53 -13.21 -7.03
N GLU A 42 -2.45 -13.08 -6.09
CA GLU A 42 -3.52 -12.08 -6.14
C GLU A 42 -3.02 -10.82 -5.43
N LEU A 43 -3.15 -9.65 -6.08
CA LEU A 43 -2.62 -8.38 -5.59
C LEU A 43 -3.78 -7.41 -5.37
N ASP A 44 -4.00 -7.00 -4.13
CA ASP A 44 -4.84 -5.84 -3.81
C ASP A 44 -3.96 -4.61 -3.60
N VAL A 45 -4.52 -3.42 -3.81
CA VAL A 45 -3.84 -2.14 -3.53
C VAL A 45 -4.70 -1.29 -2.61
N VAL A 46 -4.06 -0.63 -1.65
CA VAL A 46 -4.67 0.38 -0.78
C VAL A 46 -3.74 1.59 -0.66
N ASN A 47 -4.28 2.80 -0.52
CA ASN A 47 -3.50 4.03 -0.35
C ASN A 47 -3.92 4.75 0.95
N PRO A 48 -3.43 4.35 2.12
CA PRO A 48 -3.81 4.95 3.41
C PRO A 48 -3.49 6.44 3.53
N SER A 49 -2.53 6.98 2.76
CA SER A 49 -2.26 8.41 2.68
C SER A 49 -3.40 9.20 2.01
N SER A 50 -4.20 8.58 1.13
CA SER A 50 -5.22 9.28 0.34
C SER A 50 -6.64 8.79 0.61
N ASP A 51 -6.80 7.49 0.85
CA ASP A 51 -8.09 6.85 1.04
C ASP A 51 -8.74 7.32 2.34
N LYS A 52 -10.02 7.69 2.26
CA LYS A 52 -10.78 8.22 3.39
C LYS A 52 -11.40 7.12 4.24
N ASN A 53 -11.72 5.98 3.62
CA ASN A 53 -12.28 4.84 4.31
C ASN A 53 -11.38 3.61 4.12
N LEU A 54 -10.72 3.20 5.20
CA LEU A 54 -9.90 1.99 5.25
C LEU A 54 -10.63 0.83 5.96
N SER A 55 -11.85 1.05 6.46
CA SER A 55 -12.58 0.05 7.25
C SER A 55 -12.81 -1.23 6.46
N GLU A 56 -13.20 -1.11 5.19
CA GLU A 56 -13.48 -2.26 4.32
C GLU A 56 -12.23 -3.13 4.10
N VAL A 57 -11.04 -2.52 4.12
CA VAL A 57 -9.77 -3.25 3.99
C VAL A 57 -9.39 -3.89 5.33
N THR A 58 -9.63 -3.20 6.45
CA THR A 58 -9.29 -3.69 7.79
C THR A 58 -10.29 -4.71 8.35
N GLU A 59 -11.49 -4.81 7.77
CA GLU A 59 -12.55 -5.76 8.16
C GLU A 59 -12.10 -7.22 8.09
N ASP A 60 -11.37 -7.59 7.04
CA ASP A 60 -10.78 -8.93 6.89
C ASP A 60 -9.35 -8.86 6.37
N LEU A 61 -8.42 -8.56 7.28
CA LEU A 61 -6.99 -8.64 7.02
C LEU A 61 -6.46 -10.08 7.00
N THR A 62 -7.25 -11.06 7.46
CA THR A 62 -6.80 -12.46 7.55
C THR A 62 -6.75 -13.16 6.19
N LYS A 63 -7.41 -12.58 5.18
CA LYS A 63 -7.33 -13.03 3.78
C LYS A 63 -5.97 -12.81 3.12
N TYR A 64 -5.09 -11.98 3.71
CA TYR A 64 -3.78 -11.66 3.15
C TYR A 64 -2.69 -12.57 3.73
N ASP A 65 -1.95 -13.26 2.85
CA ASP A 65 -0.78 -14.06 3.22
C ASP A 65 0.46 -13.20 3.53
N GLY A 66 0.47 -11.97 3.04
CA GLY A 66 1.53 -10.99 3.27
C GLY A 66 1.15 -9.60 2.78
N MET A 67 1.99 -8.63 3.10
CA MET A 67 1.87 -7.24 2.70
C MET A 67 3.22 -6.70 2.25
N ILE A 68 3.20 -5.81 1.26
CA ILE A 68 4.37 -5.02 0.87
C ILE A 68 4.00 -3.55 1.01
N TRP A 69 4.76 -2.82 1.81
CA TRP A 69 4.54 -1.39 2.06
C TRP A 69 5.48 -0.54 1.22
N GLY A 70 4.91 0.19 0.26
CA GLY A 70 5.68 1.08 -0.60
C GLY A 70 6.23 2.30 0.15
N GLY A 71 7.34 2.83 -0.35
CA GLY A 71 7.87 4.11 0.13
C GLY A 71 6.90 5.28 -0.09
N SER A 72 7.17 6.38 0.62
CA SER A 72 6.43 7.63 0.53
C SER A 72 7.39 8.82 0.52
N SER A 73 7.03 9.91 -0.16
CA SER A 73 7.68 11.22 -0.02
C SER A 73 7.28 11.93 1.28
N LEU A 74 6.26 11.43 1.99
CA LEU A 74 5.83 11.96 3.28
C LEU A 74 6.85 11.64 4.39
N ASN A 75 6.99 12.56 5.34
CA ASN A 75 7.86 12.39 6.49
C ASN A 75 7.07 11.85 7.70
N ILE A 76 7.50 10.71 8.24
CA ILE A 76 6.84 10.02 9.37
C ILE A 76 6.78 10.85 10.66
N TYR A 77 7.66 11.84 10.82
CA TYR A 77 7.69 12.72 11.99
C TYR A 77 6.73 13.92 11.87
N ASN A 78 6.14 14.14 10.69
CA ASN A 78 5.16 15.19 10.51
C ASN A 78 3.80 14.74 11.06
N ASP A 79 3.21 15.57 11.90
CA ASP A 79 1.89 15.31 12.45
C ASP A 79 0.79 15.75 11.47
N THR A 80 0.54 14.93 10.45
CA THR A 80 -0.51 15.16 9.45
C THR A 80 -1.55 14.03 9.44
N VAL A 81 -2.71 14.28 8.85
CA VAL A 81 -3.79 13.27 8.76
C VAL A 81 -3.39 12.08 7.88
N GLU A 82 -2.55 12.30 6.87
CA GLU A 82 -1.98 11.27 6.02
C GLU A 82 -1.06 10.35 6.81
N ILE A 83 -0.16 10.91 7.63
CA ILE A 83 0.75 10.14 8.48
C ILE A 83 -0.01 9.38 9.56
N ARG A 84 -0.98 10.01 10.23
CA ARG A 84 -1.81 9.34 11.24
C ARG A 84 -2.57 8.16 10.65
N ARG A 85 -3.22 8.34 9.49
CA ARG A 85 -3.91 7.24 8.78
C ARG A 85 -2.97 6.09 8.43
N GLN A 86 -1.77 6.38 7.94
CA GLN A 86 -0.76 5.36 7.66
C GLN A 86 -0.33 4.59 8.92
N LEU A 87 -0.06 5.29 10.02
CA LEU A 87 0.32 4.67 11.29
C LEU A 87 -0.80 3.80 11.87
N ASP A 88 -2.04 4.31 11.84
CA ASP A 88 -3.21 3.56 12.33
C ASP A 88 -3.49 2.33 11.46
N PHE A 89 -3.38 2.46 10.14
CA PHE A 89 -3.52 1.34 9.23
C PHE A 89 -2.45 0.27 9.47
N MET A 90 -1.17 0.66 9.58
CA MET A 90 -0.08 -0.28 9.88
C MET A 90 -0.30 -1.00 11.21
N ARG A 91 -0.78 -0.29 12.25
CA ARG A 91 -1.11 -0.91 13.56
C ARG A 91 -2.18 -1.99 13.42
N GLU A 92 -3.22 -1.77 12.60
CA GLU A 92 -4.23 -2.80 12.36
C GLU A 92 -3.67 -3.97 11.53
N CYS A 93 -2.89 -3.68 10.48
CA CYS A 93 -2.25 -4.70 9.64
C CYS A 93 -1.38 -5.66 10.46
N GLN A 94 -0.51 -5.13 11.34
CA GLN A 94 0.42 -5.92 12.14
C GLN A 94 -0.27 -6.87 13.14
N LYS A 95 -1.54 -6.65 13.47
CA LYS A 95 -2.31 -7.58 14.34
C LYS A 95 -2.66 -8.88 13.63
N LYS A 96 -2.72 -8.90 12.29
CA LYS A 96 -3.27 -10.02 11.51
C LYS A 96 -2.30 -10.54 10.45
N ILE A 97 -1.61 -9.65 9.76
CA ILE A 97 -0.66 -9.99 8.68
C ILE A 97 0.72 -10.19 9.28
N LYS A 98 1.27 -11.40 9.13
CA LYS A 98 2.58 -11.76 9.72
C LYS A 98 3.78 -11.43 8.84
N ASN A 99 3.62 -11.57 7.52
CA ASN A 99 4.69 -11.33 6.57
C ASN A 99 4.54 -9.91 6.02
N ILE A 100 5.45 -9.02 6.40
CA ILE A 100 5.44 -7.61 6.00
C ILE A 100 6.81 -7.29 5.44
N LEU A 101 6.83 -6.75 4.22
CA LEU A 101 8.01 -6.19 3.54
C LEU A 101 7.89 -4.68 3.46
#